data_AF-Q01809-F1
#
_entry.id   AF-Q01809-F1
#
_cell.length_a   1.000
_cell.length_b   1.000
_cell.length_c   1.000
_cell.angle_alpha   90.00
_cell.angle_beta   90.00
_cell.angle_gamma   90.00
#
_symmetry.space_group_name_H-M   'P 1'
#
loop_
_entity.id
_entity.type
_entity.pdbx_description
1 polymer ?
#
loop_
_entity_poly.entity_id
_entity_poly.type
_entity_poly.pdbx_seq_one_letter_code
_entity_poly.pdbx_strand_id
1 'polypeptide(L)'
;MARPVKRQAPGAQVVQGAQDDIKEEHLLAFILKKEYDKEQECKKRLKEYCEELKKADENLEKVDEKVKELCDEAKRDEKCKDLKAKVEKVLKTFEEELETALVEIKDEEECKKHEEKCILLEETGYSDDIKNGCPSLREKCYKLKRQKVAEELLLRALGKEAKEKNTCEPKMKTVCLVLSRESDELMSFCLNPTKTCETLKKKSEEVCNLLKTKLEEKDLPGKCHERLEKCHFYEEACENIKCKDDKEQCKGKNITYKAPGS
;
A
#
# COMPACT_ATOMS: atom_id res chain seq x y z
N MET A 1 -14.32 -2.57 -19.81
CA MET A 1 -14.33 -1.10 -19.58
C MET A 1 -14.24 -0.87 -18.08
N ALA A 2 -13.06 -0.55 -17.56
CA ALA A 2 -12.83 -0.34 -16.15
C ALA A 2 -13.40 1.02 -15.74
N ARG A 3 -14.37 1.04 -14.81
CA ARG A 3 -14.85 2.27 -14.19
C ARG A 3 -13.75 2.79 -13.25
N PRO A 4 -13.35 4.07 -13.33
CA PRO A 4 -12.47 4.65 -12.34
C PRO A 4 -13.25 4.79 -11.02
N VAL A 5 -12.83 4.06 -9.99
CA VAL A 5 -13.32 4.26 -8.63
C VAL A 5 -12.73 5.57 -8.13
N LYS A 6 -13.58 6.58 -7.92
CA LYS A 6 -13.21 7.82 -7.22
C LYS A 6 -12.74 7.45 -5.81
N ARG A 7 -11.42 7.44 -5.59
CA ARG A 7 -10.85 7.54 -4.24
C ARG A 7 -11.08 8.97 -3.77
N GLN A 8 -12.09 9.19 -2.94
CA GLN A 8 -12.07 10.34 -2.04
C GLN A 8 -10.98 10.06 -1.01
N ALA A 9 -9.87 10.79 -1.09
CA ALA A 9 -8.85 10.77 -0.06
C ALA A 9 -9.37 11.57 1.15
N PRO A 10 -9.59 10.95 2.33
CA PRO A 10 -9.60 11.71 3.58
C PRO A 10 -8.16 12.16 3.85
N GLY A 11 -8.00 13.38 4.35
CA GLY A 11 -6.73 14.10 4.45
C GLY A 11 -5.55 13.24 4.91
N ALA A 12 -4.48 13.26 4.11
CA ALA A 12 -3.19 12.70 4.47
C ALA A 12 -2.64 13.45 5.69
N GLN A 13 -2.84 12.89 6.88
CA GLN A 13 -1.96 13.17 8.01
C GLN A 13 -0.79 12.20 7.90
N VAL A 14 0.37 12.81 7.70
CA VAL A 14 1.70 12.23 7.60
C VAL A 14 1.95 11.36 8.83
N VAL A 15 1.94 10.04 8.65
CA VAL A 15 2.46 9.10 9.64
C VAL A 15 3.97 9.23 9.58
N GLN A 16 4.55 9.78 10.66
CA GLN A 16 5.99 9.85 10.87
C GLN A 16 6.57 8.44 11.01
N GLY A 17 7.00 7.88 9.88
CA GLY A 17 7.99 6.82 9.77
C GLY A 17 8.89 7.23 8.61
N ALA A 18 10.21 7.18 8.79
CA ALA A 18 11.21 7.73 7.87
C ALA A 18 10.86 7.48 6.40
N GLN A 19 10.26 8.48 5.75
CA GLN A 19 10.00 8.44 4.32
C GLN A 19 11.37 8.55 3.65
N ASP A 20 11.75 7.53 2.87
CA ASP A 20 12.59 7.80 1.71
C ASP A 20 11.73 8.64 0.77
N ASP A 21 11.76 9.95 1.01
CA ASP A 21 10.90 10.90 0.31
C ASP A 21 11.09 10.78 -1.20
N ILE A 22 9.97 10.77 -1.93
CA ILE A 22 9.98 10.96 -3.38
C ILE A 22 10.62 12.32 -3.66
N LYS A 23 11.86 12.27 -4.15
CA LYS A 23 12.65 13.47 -4.48
C LYS A 23 12.27 14.02 -5.86
N GLU A 24 12.65 15.26 -6.11
CA GLU A 24 12.43 15.92 -7.41
C GLU A 24 13.03 15.10 -8.57
N GLU A 25 14.17 14.45 -8.35
CA GLU A 25 14.82 13.59 -9.35
C GLU A 25 13.94 12.42 -9.79
N HIS A 26 13.11 11.86 -8.91
CA HIS A 26 12.19 10.77 -9.26
C HIS A 26 11.08 11.28 -10.18
N LEU A 27 10.56 12.48 -9.91
CA LEU A 27 9.56 13.11 -10.76
C LEU A 27 10.15 13.46 -12.13
N LEU A 28 11.36 14.00 -12.16
CA LEU A 28 12.07 14.30 -13.40
C LEU A 28 12.37 13.02 -14.20
N ALA A 29 12.81 11.94 -13.54
CA ALA A 29 12.98 10.63 -14.19
C ALA A 29 11.67 10.10 -14.78
N PHE A 30 10.55 10.25 -14.07
CA PHE A 30 9.24 9.83 -14.54
C PHE A 30 8.77 10.60 -15.79
N ILE A 31 8.96 11.93 -15.80
CA ILE A 31 8.55 12.79 -16.92
C ILE A 31 9.43 12.53 -18.15
N LEU A 32 10.75 12.45 -17.94
CA LEU A 32 11.72 12.34 -19.03
C LEU A 32 11.89 10.92 -19.55
N LYS A 33 11.60 9.91 -18.71
CA LYS A 33 11.79 8.49 -19.05
C LYS A 33 13.20 8.27 -19.57
N LYS A 34 13.38 7.64 -20.74
CA LYS A 34 14.68 7.38 -21.38
C LYS A 34 15.43 8.63 -21.86
N GLU A 35 14.79 9.79 -21.86
CA GLU A 35 15.37 11.04 -22.41
C GLU A 35 16.07 11.88 -21.33
N TYR A 36 16.17 11.39 -20.10
CA TYR A 36 16.79 12.09 -18.98
C TYR A 36 18.30 12.35 -19.17
N ASP A 37 18.95 11.58 -20.05
CA ASP A 37 20.40 11.60 -20.27
C ASP A 37 20.86 12.70 -21.24
N LYS A 38 19.91 13.40 -21.88
CA LYS A 38 20.15 14.46 -22.87
C LYS A 38 19.54 15.77 -22.42
N GLU A 39 20.38 16.76 -22.14
CA GLU A 39 19.93 18.08 -21.64
C GLU A 39 18.92 18.77 -22.58
N GLN A 40 19.12 18.69 -23.91
CA GLN A 40 18.20 19.30 -24.88
C GLN A 40 16.83 18.60 -24.94
N GLU A 41 16.83 17.26 -24.86
CA GLU A 41 15.56 16.50 -24.80
C GLU A 41 14.86 16.73 -23.47
N CYS A 42 15.62 16.83 -22.37
CA CYS A 42 15.09 17.23 -21.06
C CYS A 42 14.32 18.55 -21.14
N LYS A 43 14.94 19.60 -21.69
CA LYS A 43 14.30 20.92 -21.82
C LYS A 43 13.03 20.85 -22.66
N LYS A 44 13.08 20.12 -23.78
CA LYS A 44 11.95 19.94 -24.68
C LYS A 44 10.80 19.20 -24.01
N ARG A 45 11.07 18.05 -23.36
CA ARG A 45 10.07 17.25 -22.66
C ARG A 45 9.44 17.96 -21.48
N LEU A 46 10.22 18.67 -20.67
CA LEU A 46 9.66 19.45 -19.56
C LEU A 46 8.76 20.57 -20.10
N LYS A 47 9.12 21.21 -21.22
CA LYS A 47 8.26 22.19 -21.87
C LYS A 47 6.94 21.57 -22.36
N GLU A 48 7.00 20.46 -23.09
CA GLU A 48 5.82 19.73 -23.56
C GLU A 48 4.91 19.31 -22.40
N TYR A 49 5.49 18.72 -21.35
CA TYR A 49 4.78 18.31 -20.14
C TYR A 49 4.03 19.48 -19.48
N CYS A 50 4.68 20.63 -19.33
CA CYS A 50 4.07 21.82 -18.75
C CYS A 50 2.98 22.43 -19.64
N GLU A 51 3.13 22.38 -20.97
CA GLU A 51 2.09 22.82 -21.91
C GLU A 51 0.86 21.91 -21.85
N GLU A 52 1.04 20.59 -21.75
CA GLU A 52 -0.05 19.63 -21.55
C GLU A 52 -0.75 19.85 -20.20
N LEU A 53 0.01 20.09 -19.14
CA LEU A 53 -0.54 20.36 -17.82
C LEU A 53 -1.39 21.65 -17.82
N LYS A 54 -0.92 22.72 -18.46
CA LYS A 54 -1.69 23.98 -18.62
C LYS A 54 -2.96 23.81 -19.43
N LYS A 55 -2.99 22.88 -20.41
CA LYS A 55 -4.21 22.56 -21.17
C LYS A 55 -5.23 21.78 -20.33
N ALA A 56 -4.74 20.95 -19.39
CA ALA A 56 -5.59 20.18 -18.49
C ALA A 56 -6.16 21.03 -17.35
N ASP A 57 -5.34 21.93 -16.80
CA ASP A 57 -5.74 22.92 -15.80
C ASP A 57 -5.03 24.24 -16.09
N GLU A 58 -5.79 25.22 -16.58
CA GLU A 58 -5.26 26.56 -16.89
C GLU A 58 -4.70 27.25 -15.64
N ASN A 59 -5.16 26.87 -14.44
CA ASN A 59 -4.73 27.47 -13.19
C ASN A 59 -3.80 26.55 -12.38
N LEU A 60 -2.53 26.53 -12.77
CA LEU A 60 -1.47 25.87 -12.03
C LEU A 60 -1.23 26.46 -10.62
N GLU A 61 -1.87 27.56 -10.20
CA GLU A 61 -1.75 28.07 -8.83
C GLU A 61 -2.25 27.08 -7.77
N LYS A 62 -3.04 26.08 -8.17
CA LYS A 62 -3.57 25.04 -7.27
C LYS A 62 -2.78 23.74 -7.29
N VAL A 63 -1.77 23.59 -8.17
CA VAL A 63 -0.93 22.39 -8.17
C VAL A 63 0.15 22.47 -7.08
N ASP A 64 0.79 21.33 -6.82
CA ASP A 64 1.90 21.22 -5.89
C ASP A 64 3.03 22.21 -6.24
N GLU A 65 3.68 22.78 -5.22
CA GLU A 65 4.72 23.80 -5.38
C GLU A 65 5.88 23.31 -6.25
N LYS A 66 6.28 22.03 -6.14
CA LYS A 66 7.34 21.46 -6.98
C LYS A 66 6.96 21.44 -8.45
N VAL A 67 5.69 21.17 -8.77
CA VAL A 67 5.20 21.16 -10.15
C VAL A 67 5.16 22.58 -10.72
N LYS A 68 4.81 23.58 -9.90
CA LYS A 68 4.88 24.99 -10.31
C LYS A 68 6.31 25.40 -10.64
N GLU A 69 7.26 25.10 -9.76
CA GLU A 69 8.67 25.43 -9.98
C GLU A 69 9.25 24.72 -11.21
N LEU A 70 8.85 23.47 -11.45
CA LEU A 70 9.26 22.71 -12.63
C LEU A 70 8.75 23.33 -13.95
N CYS A 71 7.60 24.01 -13.91
CA CYS A 71 7.00 24.67 -15.07
C CYS A 71 7.30 26.17 -15.18
N ASP A 72 8.12 26.73 -14.29
CA ASP A 72 8.65 28.08 -14.38
C ASP A 72 9.72 28.15 -15.48
N GLU A 73 9.50 28.98 -16.50
CA GLU A 73 10.41 29.12 -17.64
C GLU A 73 11.83 29.55 -17.24
N ALA A 74 11.98 30.33 -16.15
CA ALA A 74 13.28 30.79 -15.69
C ALA A 74 14.08 29.69 -14.97
N LYS A 75 13.40 28.73 -14.33
CA LYS A 75 14.02 27.68 -13.51
C LYS A 75 14.11 26.33 -14.24
N ARG A 76 13.21 26.05 -15.19
CA ARG A 76 13.08 24.74 -15.86
C ARG A 76 14.38 24.27 -16.50
N ASP A 77 15.08 25.15 -17.20
CA ASP A 77 16.31 24.78 -17.91
C ASP A 77 17.46 24.45 -16.95
N GLU A 78 17.46 25.03 -15.75
CA GLU A 78 18.43 24.73 -14.69
C GLU A 78 18.21 23.32 -14.12
N LYS A 79 16.96 22.83 -14.07
CA LYS A 79 16.62 21.47 -13.61
C LYS A 79 17.23 20.38 -14.50
N CYS A 80 17.50 20.69 -15.77
CA CYS A 80 18.17 19.77 -16.69
C CYS A 80 19.70 19.72 -16.51
N LYS A 81 20.31 20.70 -15.82
CA LYS A 81 21.75 20.72 -15.57
C LYS A 81 22.12 19.64 -14.56
N ASP A 82 23.14 18.85 -14.90
CA ASP A 82 23.63 17.71 -14.12
C ASP A 82 22.55 16.65 -13.79
N LEU A 83 21.40 16.71 -14.47
CA LEU A 83 20.26 15.84 -14.17
C LEU A 83 20.60 14.37 -14.37
N LYS A 84 21.35 14.07 -15.44
CA LYS A 84 21.82 12.72 -15.73
C LYS A 84 22.51 12.08 -14.51
N ALA A 85 23.50 12.76 -13.94
CA ALA A 85 24.27 12.24 -12.81
C ALA A 85 23.38 12.06 -11.56
N LYS A 86 22.44 12.98 -11.33
CA LYS A 86 21.50 12.90 -10.19
C LYS A 86 20.52 11.73 -10.34
N VAL A 87 19.95 11.56 -11.53
CA VAL A 87 18.99 10.49 -11.84
C VAL A 87 19.68 9.13 -11.84
N GLU A 88 20.87 8.99 -12.43
CA GLU A 88 21.65 7.75 -12.38
C GLU A 88 22.00 7.34 -10.95
N LYS A 89 22.29 8.29 -10.06
CA LYS A 89 22.52 8.00 -8.65
C LYS A 89 21.27 7.43 -7.97
N VAL A 90 20.10 8.02 -8.23
CA VAL A 90 18.82 7.53 -7.71
C VAL A 90 18.49 6.14 -8.26
N LEU A 91 18.70 5.93 -9.55
CA LEU A 91 18.45 4.65 -10.22
C LEU A 91 19.35 3.54 -9.69
N LYS A 92 20.64 3.81 -9.53
CA LYS A 92 21.58 2.84 -8.95
C LYS A 92 21.21 2.44 -7.52
N THR A 93 20.86 3.41 -6.68
CA THR A 93 20.38 3.11 -5.32
C THR A 93 19.10 2.29 -5.35
N PHE A 94 18.17 2.62 -6.25
CA PHE A 94 16.91 1.87 -6.37
C PHE A 94 17.11 0.45 -6.90
N GLU A 95 18.05 0.23 -7.81
CA GLU A 95 18.41 -1.10 -8.30
C GLU A 95 18.87 -2.02 -7.16
N GLU A 96 19.78 -1.54 -6.30
CA GLU A 96 20.27 -2.28 -5.11
C GLU A 96 19.13 -2.57 -4.11
N GLU A 97 18.23 -1.60 -3.89
CA GLU A 97 17.03 -1.78 -3.05
C GLU A 97 16.07 -2.82 -3.65
N LEU A 98 15.84 -2.76 -4.96
CA LEU A 98 14.93 -3.64 -5.69
C LEU A 98 15.42 -5.09 -5.67
N GLU A 99 16.72 -5.33 -5.87
CA GLU A 99 17.31 -6.66 -5.72
C GLU A 99 17.04 -7.25 -4.33
N THR A 100 17.20 -6.45 -3.29
CA THR A 100 16.93 -6.87 -1.90
C THR A 100 15.44 -7.18 -1.70
N ALA A 101 14.55 -6.29 -2.15
CA ALA A 101 13.10 -6.47 -2.03
C ALA A 101 12.57 -7.67 -2.86
N LEU A 102 13.25 -8.00 -3.97
CA LEU A 102 12.93 -9.19 -4.74
C LEU A 102 13.31 -10.47 -3.99
N VAL A 103 14.31 -10.48 -3.12
CA VAL A 103 14.59 -11.68 -2.31
C VAL A 103 13.50 -11.88 -1.26
N GLU A 104 13.20 -10.82 -0.50
CA GLU A 104 12.22 -10.88 0.59
C GLU A 104 11.50 -9.54 0.74
N ILE A 105 10.18 -9.55 0.55
CA ILE A 105 9.29 -8.47 0.95
C ILE A 105 8.65 -8.86 2.28
N LYS A 106 8.74 -7.97 3.27
CA LYS A 106 8.27 -8.24 4.64
C LYS A 106 6.80 -7.91 4.80
N ASP A 107 6.36 -6.80 4.22
CA ASP A 107 5.01 -6.30 4.45
C ASP A 107 4.46 -5.42 3.30
N GLU A 108 3.25 -4.88 3.52
CA GLU A 108 2.57 -4.05 2.53
C GLU A 108 3.13 -2.63 2.42
N GLU A 109 3.74 -2.09 3.48
CA GLU A 109 4.36 -0.77 3.46
C GLU A 109 5.64 -0.80 2.63
N GLU A 110 6.44 -1.86 2.79
CA GLU A 110 7.58 -2.13 1.93
C GLU A 110 7.17 -2.28 0.47
N CYS A 111 6.10 -3.03 0.20
CA CYS A 111 5.51 -3.11 -1.13
C CYS A 111 5.13 -1.74 -1.68
N LYS A 112 4.38 -0.95 -0.91
CA LYS A 112 3.93 0.38 -1.35
C LYS A 112 5.11 1.29 -1.68
N LYS A 113 6.13 1.32 -0.82
CA LYS A 113 7.36 2.10 -1.04
C LYS A 113 8.05 1.73 -2.36
N HIS A 114 8.26 0.45 -2.62
CA HIS A 114 8.97 0.00 -3.81
C HIS A 114 8.10 0.06 -5.08
N GLU A 115 6.79 -0.21 -4.98
CA GLU A 115 5.82 -0.03 -6.07
C GLU A 115 5.76 1.44 -6.53
N GLU A 116 5.77 2.40 -5.58
CA GLU A 116 5.83 3.84 -5.89
C GLU A 116 7.12 4.21 -6.63
N LYS A 117 8.28 3.73 -6.19
CA LYS A 117 9.56 3.96 -6.89
C LYS A 117 9.57 3.30 -8.28
N CYS A 118 9.03 2.09 -8.43
CA CYS A 118 8.90 1.44 -9.72
C CYS A 118 8.13 2.28 -10.73
N ILE A 119 6.96 2.81 -10.34
CA ILE A 119 6.15 3.69 -11.21
C ILE A 119 6.96 4.88 -11.73
N LEU A 120 7.83 5.44 -10.89
CA LEU A 120 8.60 6.64 -11.22
C LEU A 120 9.85 6.34 -12.07
N LEU A 121 10.46 5.16 -11.90
CA LEU A 121 11.81 4.89 -12.39
C LEU A 121 11.88 3.82 -13.49
N GLU A 122 10.87 2.97 -13.66
CA GLU A 122 10.94 1.80 -14.55
C GLU A 122 11.07 2.15 -16.05
N GLU A 123 10.54 3.30 -16.46
CA GLU A 123 10.54 3.75 -17.86
C GLU A 123 11.83 4.49 -18.26
N THR A 124 12.78 4.65 -17.35
CA THR A 124 14.07 5.31 -17.63
C THR A 124 14.97 4.50 -18.56
N GLY A 125 14.76 3.18 -18.64
CA GLY A 125 15.59 2.29 -19.45
C GLY A 125 17.04 2.16 -18.96
N TYR A 126 17.30 2.48 -17.69
CA TYR A 126 18.63 2.45 -17.08
C TYR A 126 19.26 1.05 -17.04
N SER A 127 18.50 0.06 -16.56
CA SER A 127 18.94 -1.33 -16.48
C SER A 127 17.80 -2.30 -16.74
N ASP A 128 18.16 -3.50 -17.21
CA ASP A 128 17.20 -4.59 -17.36
C ASP A 128 16.73 -5.12 -15.99
N ASP A 129 17.51 -4.92 -14.92
CA ASP A 129 17.17 -5.32 -13.56
C ASP A 129 16.01 -4.48 -13.02
N ILE A 130 16.01 -3.15 -13.21
CA ILE A 130 14.85 -2.31 -12.87
C ILE A 130 13.65 -2.67 -13.76
N LYS A 131 13.88 -2.77 -15.07
CA LYS A 131 12.82 -3.00 -16.07
C LYS A 131 12.08 -4.32 -15.84
N ASN A 132 12.77 -5.39 -15.49
CA ASN A 132 12.18 -6.71 -15.26
C ASN A 132 11.88 -6.96 -13.77
N GLY A 133 12.64 -6.34 -12.88
CA GLY A 133 12.46 -6.43 -11.44
C GLY A 133 11.18 -5.76 -10.96
N CYS A 134 10.81 -4.60 -11.52
CA CYS A 134 9.59 -3.90 -11.14
C CYS A 134 8.28 -4.69 -11.38
N PRO A 135 8.07 -5.31 -12.56
CA PRO A 135 6.96 -6.24 -12.75
C PRO A 135 6.97 -7.42 -11.77
N SER A 136 8.15 -7.99 -11.52
CA SER A 136 8.33 -9.12 -10.59
C SER A 136 7.99 -8.74 -9.14
N LEU A 137 8.37 -7.53 -8.73
CA LEU A 137 8.04 -6.95 -7.44
C LEU A 137 6.52 -6.76 -7.30
N ARG A 138 5.87 -6.17 -8.32
CA ARG A 138 4.41 -5.98 -8.34
C ARG A 138 3.67 -7.31 -8.20
N GLU A 139 4.10 -8.37 -8.87
CA GLU A 139 3.52 -9.71 -8.73
C GLU A 139 3.65 -10.24 -7.29
N LYS A 140 4.83 -10.12 -6.68
CA LYS A 140 5.06 -10.51 -5.27
C LYS A 140 4.18 -9.72 -4.32
N CYS A 141 4.07 -8.41 -4.52
CA CYS A 141 3.21 -7.55 -3.72
C CYS A 141 1.73 -7.90 -3.86
N TYR A 142 1.26 -8.21 -5.07
CA TYR A 142 -0.12 -8.68 -5.25
C TYR A 142 -0.35 -10.03 -4.58
N LYS A 143 0.59 -10.97 -4.69
CA LYS A 143 0.50 -12.25 -3.99
C LYS A 143 0.42 -12.07 -2.48
N LEU A 144 1.27 -11.22 -1.89
CA LEU A 144 1.23 -10.91 -0.46
C LEU A 144 -0.13 -10.35 -0.03
N LYS A 145 -0.65 -9.36 -0.78
CA LYS A 145 -1.96 -8.75 -0.51
C LYS A 145 -3.08 -9.79 -0.56
N ARG A 146 -3.09 -10.67 -1.58
CA ARG A 146 -4.08 -11.77 -1.67
C ARG A 146 -3.97 -12.78 -0.54
N GLN A 147 -2.74 -13.13 -0.14
CA GLN A 147 -2.51 -14.03 1.00
C GLN A 147 -3.08 -13.46 2.29
N LYS A 148 -2.83 -12.18 2.58
CA LYS A 148 -3.37 -11.51 3.76
C LYS A 148 -4.89 -11.45 3.76
N VAL A 149 -5.50 -11.14 2.62
CA VAL A 149 -6.97 -11.16 2.47
C VAL A 149 -7.52 -12.57 2.73
N ALA A 150 -6.88 -13.61 2.17
CA ALA A 150 -7.28 -14.99 2.41
C ALA A 150 -7.17 -15.38 3.90
N GLU A 151 -6.10 -14.98 4.59
CA GLU A 151 -5.96 -15.19 6.04
C GLU A 151 -7.05 -14.48 6.84
N GLU A 152 -7.36 -13.23 6.51
CA GLU A 152 -8.45 -12.50 7.17
C GLU A 152 -9.81 -13.16 6.94
N LEU A 153 -10.10 -13.62 5.72
CA LEU A 153 -11.35 -14.33 5.42
C LEU A 153 -11.46 -15.63 6.22
N LEU A 154 -10.37 -16.40 6.31
CA LEU A 154 -10.34 -17.61 7.13
C LEU A 154 -10.52 -17.29 8.62
N LEU A 155 -9.88 -16.24 9.14
CA LEU A 155 -10.07 -15.80 10.53
C LEU A 155 -11.52 -15.43 10.82
N ARG A 156 -12.17 -14.67 9.93
CA ARG A 156 -13.58 -14.30 10.06
C ARG A 156 -14.49 -15.54 9.99
N ALA A 157 -14.19 -16.50 9.11
CA ALA A 157 -14.99 -17.72 8.96
C ALA A 157 -14.81 -18.73 10.12
N LEU A 158 -13.61 -18.77 10.70
CA LEU A 158 -13.28 -19.62 11.84
C LEU A 158 -13.67 -19.00 13.17
N GLY A 159 -13.73 -17.67 13.29
CA GLY A 159 -14.12 -16.98 14.52
C GLY A 159 -13.28 -17.40 15.73
N LYS A 160 -13.94 -17.77 16.83
CA LYS A 160 -13.29 -18.21 18.08
C LYS A 160 -12.53 -19.54 17.92
N GLU A 161 -12.98 -20.40 17.01
CA GLU A 161 -12.37 -21.70 16.75
C GLU A 161 -10.95 -21.56 16.18
N ALA A 162 -10.58 -20.40 15.61
CA ALA A 162 -9.21 -20.14 15.16
C ALA A 162 -8.15 -20.18 16.29
N LYS A 163 -8.56 -20.04 17.56
CA LYS A 163 -7.65 -19.92 18.71
C LYS A 163 -7.15 -21.25 19.26
N GLU A 164 -7.88 -22.33 19.00
CA GLU A 164 -7.57 -23.65 19.55
C GLU A 164 -7.36 -24.65 18.41
N LYS A 165 -6.18 -25.29 18.39
CA LYS A 165 -5.82 -26.24 17.33
C LYS A 165 -6.87 -27.35 17.16
N ASN A 166 -7.39 -27.85 18.28
CA ASN A 166 -8.36 -28.96 18.31
C ASN A 166 -9.73 -28.59 17.70
N THR A 167 -10.09 -27.30 17.68
CA THR A 167 -11.37 -26.83 17.09
C THR A 167 -11.16 -26.21 15.72
N CYS A 168 -9.99 -25.59 15.49
CA CYS A 168 -9.62 -24.99 14.22
C CYS A 168 -9.55 -26.01 13.08
N GLU A 169 -8.81 -27.11 13.22
CA GLU A 169 -8.63 -28.08 12.12
C GLU A 169 -9.96 -28.74 11.67
N PRO A 170 -10.86 -29.17 12.58
CA PRO A 170 -12.18 -29.64 12.18
C PRO A 170 -13.03 -28.58 11.48
N LYS A 171 -13.01 -27.34 12.00
CA LYS A 171 -13.78 -26.23 11.40
C LYS A 171 -13.23 -25.85 10.02
N MET A 172 -11.91 -25.87 9.85
CA MET A 172 -11.22 -25.67 8.57
C MET A 172 -11.74 -26.62 7.49
N LYS A 173 -11.97 -27.91 7.80
CA LYS A 173 -12.55 -28.86 6.82
C LYS A 173 -13.90 -28.37 6.28
N THR A 174 -14.74 -27.79 7.14
CA THR A 174 -16.05 -27.28 6.74
C THR A 174 -15.92 -25.97 5.95
N VAL A 175 -15.12 -25.03 6.45
CA VAL A 175 -14.88 -23.73 5.80
C VAL A 175 -14.26 -23.91 4.41
N CYS A 176 -13.30 -24.83 4.29
CA CYS A 176 -12.60 -25.11 3.04
C CYS A 176 -13.45 -25.74 1.95
N LEU A 177 -14.54 -26.45 2.29
CA LEU A 177 -15.47 -26.96 1.26
C LEU A 177 -16.11 -25.83 0.45
N VAL A 178 -16.24 -24.65 1.05
CA VAL A 178 -16.80 -23.45 0.42
C VAL A 178 -15.67 -22.56 -0.10
N LEU A 179 -14.75 -22.13 0.78
CA LEU A 179 -13.81 -21.05 0.47
C LEU A 179 -12.63 -21.46 -0.41
N SER A 180 -12.27 -22.75 -0.47
CA SER A 180 -11.09 -23.18 -1.24
C SER A 180 -11.21 -22.90 -2.74
N ARG A 181 -12.44 -22.70 -3.25
CA ARG A 181 -12.70 -22.45 -4.67
C ARG A 181 -12.64 -20.98 -5.06
N GLU A 182 -12.54 -20.08 -4.07
CA GLU A 182 -12.59 -18.64 -4.28
C GLU A 182 -11.22 -18.06 -4.67
N SER A 183 -10.12 -18.69 -4.25
CA SER A 183 -8.77 -18.31 -4.68
C SER A 183 -7.73 -19.41 -4.47
N ASP A 184 -6.63 -19.31 -5.21
CA ASP A 184 -5.47 -20.21 -5.05
C ASP A 184 -4.85 -20.09 -3.66
N GLU A 185 -4.84 -18.88 -3.08
CA GLU A 185 -4.35 -18.67 -1.71
C GLU A 185 -5.22 -19.41 -0.68
N LEU A 186 -6.55 -19.34 -0.80
CA LEU A 186 -7.47 -20.07 0.08
C LEU A 186 -7.33 -21.57 -0.10
N MET A 187 -7.23 -22.05 -1.34
CA MET A 187 -6.92 -23.45 -1.63
C MET A 187 -5.63 -23.89 -0.93
N SER A 188 -4.54 -23.11 -1.08
CA SER A 188 -3.25 -23.42 -0.46
C SER A 188 -3.35 -23.52 1.06
N PHE A 189 -4.08 -22.61 1.73
CA PHE A 189 -4.29 -22.68 3.18
C PHE A 189 -5.11 -23.91 3.58
N CYS A 190 -6.09 -24.29 2.77
CA CYS A 190 -6.93 -25.45 2.99
C CYS A 190 -6.21 -26.80 2.83
N LEU A 191 -5.17 -26.85 1.99
CA LEU A 191 -4.35 -28.05 1.81
C LEU A 191 -3.44 -28.35 3.02
N ASN A 192 -3.15 -27.35 3.86
CA ASN A 192 -2.31 -27.51 5.05
C ASN A 192 -3.00 -26.94 6.31
N PRO A 193 -4.09 -27.55 6.78
CA PRO A 193 -4.91 -27.01 7.86
C PRO A 193 -4.13 -26.85 9.17
N THR A 194 -3.19 -27.75 9.47
CA THR A 194 -2.38 -27.68 10.69
C THR A 194 -1.51 -26.42 10.72
N LYS A 195 -0.71 -26.18 9.67
CA LYS A 195 0.14 -24.98 9.60
C LYS A 195 -0.72 -23.72 9.52
N THR A 196 -1.81 -23.74 8.76
CA THR A 196 -2.74 -22.63 8.66
C THR A 196 -3.31 -22.27 10.04
N CYS A 197 -3.83 -23.24 10.79
CA CYS A 197 -4.37 -23.01 12.13
C CYS A 197 -3.34 -22.42 13.09
N GLU A 198 -2.07 -22.83 13.01
CA GLU A 198 -1.00 -22.25 13.83
C GLU A 198 -0.72 -20.78 13.47
N THR A 199 -0.71 -20.43 12.18
CA THR A 199 -0.58 -19.05 11.72
C THR A 199 -1.79 -18.20 12.15
N LEU A 200 -3.00 -18.71 11.93
CA LEU A 200 -4.24 -17.99 12.25
C LEU A 200 -4.40 -17.78 13.76
N LYS A 201 -3.97 -18.75 14.58
CA LYS A 201 -3.95 -18.57 16.04
C LYS A 201 -3.10 -17.37 16.44
N LYS A 202 -1.86 -17.26 15.95
CA LYS A 202 -0.97 -16.13 16.25
C LYS A 202 -1.59 -14.79 15.83
N LYS A 203 -2.15 -14.72 14.62
CA LYS A 203 -2.84 -13.52 14.14
C LYS A 203 -4.06 -13.17 14.99
N SER A 204 -4.86 -14.15 15.39
CA SER A 204 -5.99 -13.95 16.30
C SER A 204 -5.53 -13.36 17.63
N GLU A 205 -4.43 -13.88 18.20
CA GLU A 205 -3.84 -13.37 19.43
C GLU A 205 -3.35 -11.92 19.28
N GLU A 206 -2.65 -11.59 18.19
CA GLU A 206 -2.21 -10.23 17.86
C GLU A 206 -3.39 -9.26 17.76
N VAL A 207 -4.43 -9.61 16.99
CA VAL A 207 -5.63 -8.79 16.84
C VAL A 207 -6.33 -8.59 18.18
N CYS A 208 -6.52 -9.66 18.97
CA CYS A 208 -7.14 -9.54 20.28
C CYS A 208 -6.32 -8.67 21.24
N ASN A 209 -4.98 -8.77 21.20
CA ASN A 209 -4.11 -7.95 22.03
C ASN A 209 -4.18 -6.46 21.64
N LEU A 210 -4.25 -6.14 20.35
CA LEU A 210 -4.53 -4.79 19.89
C LEU A 210 -5.89 -4.31 20.41
N LEU A 211 -6.91 -5.15 20.40
CA LEU A 211 -8.26 -4.79 20.86
C LEU A 211 -8.38 -4.61 22.39
N LYS A 212 -7.41 -5.06 23.19
CA LYS A 212 -7.37 -4.85 24.66
C LYS A 212 -6.91 -3.44 25.05
N THR A 213 -6.11 -2.79 24.23
CA THR A 213 -5.68 -1.40 24.46
C THR A 213 -6.70 -0.44 23.89
N LYS A 214 -7.03 0.64 24.60
CA LYS A 214 -7.99 1.64 24.12
C LYS A 214 -7.37 2.44 22.97
N LEU A 215 -8.19 2.87 22.01
CA LEU A 215 -7.73 3.73 20.92
C LEU A 215 -7.28 5.09 21.48
N GLU A 216 -6.06 5.52 21.12
CA GLU A 216 -5.51 6.81 21.55
C GLU A 216 -6.23 7.97 20.85
N GLU A 217 -6.42 9.10 21.54
CA GLU A 217 -7.18 10.23 20.98
C GLU A 217 -6.59 10.77 19.67
N LYS A 218 -5.26 10.80 19.56
CA LYS A 218 -4.55 11.22 18.34
C LYS A 218 -4.81 10.30 17.14
N ASP A 219 -5.18 9.04 17.38
CA ASP A 219 -5.39 8.03 16.35
C ASP A 219 -6.85 7.96 15.87
N LEU A 220 -7.79 8.60 16.59
CA LEU A 220 -9.22 8.58 16.27
C LEU A 220 -9.55 8.99 14.83
N PRO A 221 -8.98 10.07 14.25
CA PRO A 221 -9.36 10.52 12.91
C PRO A 221 -9.03 9.51 11.80
N GLY A 222 -7.95 8.72 11.97
CA GLY A 222 -7.45 7.81 10.94
C GLY A 222 -7.79 6.34 11.18
N LYS A 223 -7.92 5.90 12.43
CA LYS A 223 -8.00 4.47 12.77
C LYS A 223 -9.38 4.00 13.23
N CYS A 224 -10.35 4.91 13.42
CA CYS A 224 -11.68 4.53 13.90
C CYS A 224 -12.37 3.49 13.00
N HIS A 225 -12.33 3.63 11.67
CA HIS A 225 -12.95 2.66 10.77
C HIS A 225 -12.35 1.27 10.90
N GLU A 226 -11.02 1.17 10.80
CA GLU A 226 -10.29 -0.10 10.94
C GLU A 226 -10.53 -0.73 12.31
N ARG A 227 -10.54 0.09 13.37
CA ARG A 227 -10.79 -0.35 14.73
C ARG A 227 -12.18 -0.95 14.89
N LEU A 228 -13.21 -0.26 14.40
CA LEU A 228 -14.58 -0.71 14.49
C LEU A 228 -14.85 -1.95 13.63
N GLU A 229 -14.20 -2.07 12.47
CA GLU A 229 -14.24 -3.29 11.66
C GLU A 229 -13.69 -4.49 12.45
N LYS A 230 -12.51 -4.34 13.06
CA LYS A 230 -11.94 -5.41 13.90
C LYS A 230 -12.85 -5.76 15.07
N CYS A 231 -13.43 -4.76 15.73
CA CYS A 231 -14.41 -5.03 16.79
C CYS A 231 -15.61 -5.83 16.28
N HIS A 232 -16.16 -5.49 15.11
CA HIS A 232 -17.30 -6.22 14.55
C HIS A 232 -16.99 -7.71 14.30
N PHE A 233 -15.82 -8.02 13.73
CA PHE A 233 -15.47 -9.40 13.38
C PHE A 233 -14.90 -10.23 14.53
N TYR A 234 -14.29 -9.59 15.52
CA TYR A 234 -13.51 -10.28 16.55
C TYR A 234 -14.06 -10.12 17.97
N GLU A 235 -15.14 -9.37 18.19
CA GLU A 235 -15.68 -9.16 19.55
C GLU A 235 -16.09 -10.44 20.27
N GLU A 236 -16.68 -11.40 19.55
CA GLU A 236 -17.08 -12.69 20.11
C GLU A 236 -15.88 -13.63 20.33
N ALA A 237 -14.82 -13.43 19.54
CA ALA A 237 -13.62 -14.26 19.61
C ALA A 237 -12.68 -13.79 20.71
N CYS A 238 -12.63 -12.49 21.04
CA CYS A 238 -11.65 -11.89 21.94
C CYS A 238 -12.21 -11.56 23.33
N GLU A 239 -11.43 -11.86 24.37
CA GLU A 239 -11.78 -11.52 25.76
C GLU A 239 -11.13 -10.20 26.19
N ASN A 240 -11.80 -9.49 27.11
CA ASN A 240 -11.31 -8.26 27.76
C ASN A 240 -10.95 -7.11 26.79
N ILE A 241 -11.67 -7.00 25.68
CA ILE A 241 -11.46 -5.95 24.67
C ILE A 241 -12.15 -4.62 25.01
N LYS A 242 -11.67 -3.53 24.41
CA LYS A 242 -12.16 -2.16 24.60
C LYS A 242 -13.12 -1.66 23.51
N CYS A 243 -13.68 -2.59 22.73
CA CYS A 243 -14.54 -2.27 21.60
C CYS A 243 -15.77 -1.41 21.94
N LYS A 244 -16.35 -1.54 23.15
CA LYS A 244 -17.44 -0.66 23.59
C LYS A 244 -16.96 0.78 23.73
N ASP A 245 -15.85 0.98 24.45
CA ASP A 245 -15.25 2.29 24.67
C ASP A 245 -14.82 2.93 23.34
N ASP A 246 -14.17 2.16 22.47
CA ASP A 246 -13.73 2.64 21.15
C ASP A 246 -14.93 3.03 20.26
N LYS A 247 -16.05 2.29 20.36
CA LYS A 247 -17.29 2.59 19.64
C LYS A 247 -17.94 3.89 20.10
N GLU A 248 -17.90 4.18 21.38
CA GLU A 248 -18.37 5.47 21.91
C GLU A 248 -17.48 6.62 21.47
N GLN A 249 -16.15 6.46 21.55
CA GLN A 249 -15.20 7.48 21.12
C GLN A 249 -15.33 7.81 19.63
N CYS A 250 -15.41 6.78 18.77
CA CYS A 250 -15.55 6.98 17.33
C CYS A 250 -16.90 7.62 16.96
N LYS A 251 -17.99 7.23 17.62
CA LYS A 251 -19.30 7.89 17.47
C LYS A 251 -19.26 9.37 17.85
N GLY A 252 -18.50 9.72 18.90
CA GLY A 252 -18.26 11.13 19.27
C GLY A 252 -17.58 11.96 18.18
N LYS A 253 -16.95 11.31 17.19
CA LYS A 253 -16.37 11.92 15.99
C LYS A 253 -17.24 11.76 14.75
N ASN A 254 -18.50 11.34 14.90
CA ASN A 254 -19.42 10.98 13.81
C ASN A 254 -18.90 9.87 12.89
N ILE A 255 -18.02 8.99 13.39
CA ILE A 255 -17.51 7.84 12.64
C ILE A 255 -18.23 6.58 13.12
N THR A 256 -18.93 5.91 12.21
CA THR A 256 -19.63 4.65 12.47
C THR A 256 -19.23 3.60 11.45
N TYR A 257 -19.21 2.33 11.87
CA TYR A 257 -19.00 1.20 10.99
C TYR A 257 -20.34 0.58 10.59
N LYS A 258 -20.55 0.44 9.28
CA LYS A 258 -21.70 -0.26 8.70
C LYS A 258 -21.24 -1.63 8.24
N ALA A 259 -21.81 -2.68 8.79
CA ALA A 259 -21.42 -4.05 8.44
C ALA A 259 -21.80 -4.39 6.99
N PRO A 260 -21.00 -5.21 6.29
CA PRO A 260 -21.37 -5.70 4.96
C PRO A 260 -22.75 -6.40 5.00
N GLY A 261 -23.67 -5.98 4.15
CA GLY A 261 -25.03 -6.56 4.07
C GLY A 261 -26.10 -5.95 4.99
N SER A 262 -25.78 -4.85 5.70
CA SER A 262 -26.74 -4.04 6.50
C SER A 262 -27.30 -2.82 5.76
#